data_AF-A0A329MPX0-F1
#
_entry.id   AF-A0A329MPX0-F1
#
_cell.length_a   1.000
_cell.length_b   1.000
_cell.length_c   1.000
_cell.angle_alpha   90.00
_cell.angle_beta   90.00
_cell.angle_gamma   90.00
#
_symmetry.space_group_name_H-M   'P 1'
#
loop_
_entity.id
_entity.type
_entity.pdbx_description
1 polymer ?
#
loop_
_entity_poly.entity_id
_entity_poly.type
_entity_poly.pdbx_seq_one_letter_code
_entity_poly.pdbx_strand_id
1 'polypeptide(L)'
;MEFIKPIQKLKSKVEWQISNRTKTVVKYYAEYTGLSEDEVVDRFLDNIRRDPEFYAWIHNKRRKAHIIKQIFPENQSEVNEDEYGVK
;
A
#
# COMPACT_ATOMS: atom_id res chain seq x y z
N MET A 1 -4.99 -5.74 -10.39
CA MET A 1 -3.55 -5.57 -10.13
C MET A 1 -3.04 -6.87 -9.53
N GLU A 2 -1.88 -7.35 -9.95
CA GLU A 2 -1.22 -8.44 -9.25
C GLU A 2 -0.44 -7.87 -8.06
N PHE A 3 -0.75 -8.34 -6.86
CA PHE A 3 -0.13 -7.85 -5.63
C PHE A 3 1.14 -8.63 -5.29
N ILE A 4 2.07 -7.93 -4.64
CA ILE A 4 3.38 -8.49 -4.28
C ILE A 4 3.21 -9.39 -3.05
N LYS A 5 3.58 -10.67 -3.17
CA LYS A 5 3.57 -11.59 -2.04
C LYS A 5 4.74 -11.33 -1.08
N PRO A 6 4.55 -11.53 0.24
CA PRO A 6 5.62 -11.35 1.21
C PRO A 6 6.78 -12.33 0.94
N ILE A 7 8.00 -11.79 0.92
CA ILE A 7 9.24 -12.57 0.80
C ILE A 7 9.98 -12.45 2.13
N GLN A 8 10.39 -13.58 2.72
CA GLN A 8 11.21 -13.55 3.93
C GLN A 8 12.64 -13.11 3.57
N LYS A 9 12.98 -11.86 3.90
CA LYS A 9 14.34 -11.32 3.77
C LYS A 9 14.80 -10.70 5.08
N LEU A 10 16.09 -10.85 5.38
CA LEU A 10 16.76 -10.16 6.47
C LEU A 10 16.72 -8.65 6.19
N LYS A 11 16.36 -7.85 7.20
CA LYS A 11 16.25 -6.39 7.09
C LYS A 11 17.60 -5.78 6.72
N SER A 12 17.70 -5.20 5.53
CA SER A 12 18.72 -4.20 5.19
C SER A 12 18.14 -2.80 5.34
N LYS A 13 18.99 -1.80 5.56
CA LYS A 13 18.60 -0.39 5.48
C LYS A 13 18.11 -0.11 4.06
N VAL A 14 16.87 0.35 3.92
CA VAL A 14 16.27 0.63 2.61
C VAL A 14 16.59 2.07 2.23
N GLU A 15 17.33 2.23 1.14
CA GLU A 15 17.42 3.47 0.38
C GLU A 15 16.55 3.30 -0.87
N TRP A 16 15.66 4.25 -1.15
CA TRP A 16 14.76 4.17 -2.29
C TRP A 16 15.52 4.41 -3.59
N GLN A 17 15.95 3.32 -4.21
CA GLN A 17 16.63 3.34 -5.50
C GLN A 17 15.69 2.76 -6.56
N ILE A 18 15.15 3.62 -7.41
CA ILE A 18 14.23 3.26 -8.49
C ILE A 18 15.01 3.15 -9.80
N SER A 19 14.79 2.07 -10.55
CA SER A 19 15.50 1.85 -11.82
C SER A 19 15.19 2.93 -12.87
N ASN A 20 16.14 3.23 -13.75
CA ASN A 20 15.91 4.17 -14.87
C ASN A 20 14.74 3.74 -15.74
N ARG A 21 14.57 2.42 -15.96
CA ARG A 21 13.42 1.89 -16.70
C ARG A 21 12.09 2.28 -16.03
N THR A 22 11.99 2.16 -14.71
CA THR A 22 10.78 2.53 -13.96
C THR A 22 10.52 4.03 -14.06
N LYS A 23 11.56 4.87 -13.95
CA LYS A 23 11.41 6.33 -14.13
C LYS A 23 10.88 6.67 -15.52
N THR A 24 11.42 6.03 -16.57
CA THR A 24 10.94 6.20 -17.94
C THR A 24 9.47 5.79 -18.10
N VAL A 25 9.04 4.71 -17.44
CA VAL A 25 7.62 4.29 -17.44
C VAL A 25 6.74 5.37 -16.81
N VAL A 26 7.11 5.87 -15.62
CA VAL A 26 6.36 6.93 -14.93
C VAL A 26 6.28 8.19 -15.79
N LYS A 27 7.40 8.62 -16.37
CA LYS A 27 7.46 9.78 -17.27
C LYS A 27 6.47 9.68 -18.43
N TYR A 28 6.54 8.60 -19.22
CA TYR A 28 5.65 8.46 -20.38
C TYR A 28 4.19 8.25 -19.98
N TYR A 29 3.94 7.62 -18.83
CA TYR A 29 2.58 7.47 -18.32
C TYR A 29 2.00 8.81 -17.83
N ALA A 30 2.83 9.66 -17.22
CA ALA A 30 2.49 11.03 -16.87
C ALA A 30 2.13 11.84 -18.13
N GLU A 31 2.97 11.78 -19.17
CA GLU A 31 2.70 12.41 -20.47
C GLU A 31 1.38 11.91 -21.10
N TYR A 32 1.12 10.60 -21.06
CA TYR A 32 -0.11 10.01 -21.59
C TYR A 32 -1.37 10.42 -20.81
N THR A 33 -1.29 10.49 -19.49
CA THR A 33 -2.43 10.81 -18.62
C THR A 33 -2.66 12.30 -18.40
N GLY A 34 -1.69 13.14 -18.75
CA GLY A 34 -1.69 14.58 -18.46
C GLY A 34 -1.46 14.90 -16.98
N LEU A 35 -1.02 13.94 -16.19
CA LEU A 35 -0.68 14.11 -14.77
C LEU A 35 0.81 14.40 -14.61
N SER A 36 1.20 14.93 -13.45
CA SER A 36 2.61 14.98 -13.05
C SER A 36 3.14 13.57 -12.70
N GLU A 37 4.46 13.38 -12.78
CA GLU A 37 5.09 12.12 -12.37
C GLU A 37 4.78 11.76 -10.91
N ASP A 38 4.76 12.74 -10.01
CA ASP A 38 4.44 12.55 -8.59
C ASP A 38 3.00 12.07 -8.40
N GLU A 39 2.03 12.69 -9.08
CA GLU A 39 0.62 12.25 -9.02
C GLU A 39 0.43 10.84 -9.57
N VAL A 40 1.15 10.48 -10.64
CA VAL A 40 1.14 9.12 -11.17
C VAL A 40 1.62 8.13 -10.11
N VAL A 41 2.74 8.43 -9.46
CA VAL A 41 3.30 7.57 -8.42
C VAL A 41 2.34 7.46 -7.23
N ASP A 42 1.82 8.58 -6.73
CA ASP A 42 0.90 8.60 -5.58
C ASP A 42 -0.38 7.81 -5.88
N ARG A 43 -1.03 8.07 -7.03
CA ARG A 43 -2.25 7.35 -7.43
C ARG A 43 -1.98 5.87 -7.68
N PHE A 44 -0.82 5.54 -8.24
CA PHE A 44 -0.47 4.14 -8.50
C PHE A 44 -0.21 3.38 -7.20
N LEU A 45 0.52 3.97 -6.26
CA LEU A 45 0.84 3.36 -4.96
C LEU A 45 -0.39 3.25 -4.06
N ASP A 46 -1.40 4.10 -4.23
CA ASP A 46 -2.70 3.97 -3.53
C ASP A 46 -3.34 2.58 -3.76
N ASN A 47 -3.09 1.95 -4.91
CA ASN A 47 -3.58 0.61 -5.19
C ASN A 47 -3.06 -0.46 -4.20
N ILE A 48 -1.94 -0.24 -3.52
CA ILE A 48 -1.41 -1.17 -2.51
C ILE A 48 -2.41 -1.32 -1.35
N ARG A 49 -3.18 -0.28 -1.04
CA ARG A 49 -4.23 -0.33 0.00
C ARG A 49 -5.35 -1.30 -0.36
N ARG A 50 -5.49 -1.67 -1.64
CA ARG A 50 -6.52 -2.60 -2.12
C ARG A 50 -6.09 -4.06 -2.05
N ASP A 51 -4.88 -4.37 -1.56
CA ASP A 51 -4.42 -5.74 -1.35
C ASP A 51 -5.07 -6.33 -0.08
N PRO A 52 -5.98 -7.32 -0.20
CA PRO A 52 -6.66 -7.92 0.94
C PRO A 52 -5.70 -8.71 1.84
N GLU A 53 -4.64 -9.30 1.29
CA GLU A 53 -3.65 -10.03 2.10
C GLU A 53 -2.77 -9.07 2.89
N PHE A 54 -2.43 -7.91 2.31
CA PHE A 54 -1.72 -6.86 3.03
C PHE A 54 -2.56 -6.32 4.19
N TYR A 55 -3.85 -6.07 3.96
CA TYR A 55 -4.77 -5.63 5.00
C TYR A 55 -4.89 -6.67 6.13
N ALA A 56 -5.10 -7.94 5.79
CA ALA A 56 -5.15 -9.04 6.77
C ALA A 56 -3.85 -9.16 7.57
N TRP A 57 -2.70 -8.98 6.90
CA TRP A 57 -1.40 -9.00 7.57
C TRP A 57 -1.20 -7.84 8.55
N ILE A 58 -1.71 -6.65 8.25
CA ILE A 58 -1.70 -5.50 9.16
C ILE A 58 -2.56 -5.78 10.40
N HIS A 59 -3.73 -6.41 10.23
CA HIS A 59 -4.62 -6.77 11.34
C HIS A 59 -3.99 -7.74 12.35
N ASN A 60 -3.02 -8.53 11.93
CA ASN A 60 -2.27 -9.43 12.80
C ASN A 60 -1.09 -8.73 13.52
N LYS A 61 -0.91 -7.40 13.37
CA LYS A 61 0.17 -6.65 14.04
C LYS A 61 -0.27 -6.14 15.42
N ARG A 62 0.66 -6.18 16.38
CA ARG A 62 0.50 -5.62 17.73
C ARG A 62 0.02 -4.16 17.74
N ARG A 63 0.45 -3.34 16.78
CA ARG A 63 0.09 -1.92 16.64
C ARG A 63 -0.88 -1.66 15.49
N LYS A 64 -1.77 -2.62 15.18
CA LYS A 64 -2.70 -2.55 14.04
C LYS A 64 -3.50 -1.25 13.99
N ALA A 65 -4.08 -0.79 15.10
CA ALA A 65 -4.91 0.42 15.13
C ALA A 65 -4.14 1.68 14.68
N HIS A 66 -2.88 1.84 15.12
CA HIS A 66 -2.04 2.96 14.70
C HIS A 66 -1.65 2.87 13.22
N ILE A 67 -1.30 1.68 12.74
CA ILE A 67 -0.94 1.43 11.35
C ILE A 67 -2.16 1.67 10.43
N ILE A 68 -3.32 1.18 10.82
CA ILE A 68 -4.57 1.35 10.08
C ILE A 68 -4.92 2.83 9.98
N LYS A 69 -4.82 3.59 11.08
CA LYS A 69 -5.08 5.04 11.05
C LYS A 69 -4.16 5.80 10.09
N GLN A 70 -2.92 5.37 9.93
CA GLN A 70 -1.94 6.02 9.05
C GLN A 70 -2.11 5.64 7.58
N ILE A 71 -2.56 4.41 7.29
CA ILE A 71 -2.57 3.84 5.93
C ILE A 71 -3.98 3.83 5.33
N PHE A 72 -5.02 3.69 6.15
CA PHE A 72 -6.43 3.60 5.77
C PHE A 72 -7.27 4.63 6.54
N PRO A 73 -7.08 5.94 6.26
CA PRO A 73 -7.78 7.00 6.97
C PRO A 73 -9.31 6.95 6.81
N GLU A 74 -9.82 6.34 5.74
CA GLU A 74 -11.24 6.11 5.46
C GLU A 74 -11.93 5.07 6.37
N ASN A 75 -11.17 4.16 7.00
CA ASN A 75 -11.72 3.10 7.87
C ASN A 75 -12.00 3.57 9.31
N GLN A 76 -12.21 4.88 9.53
CA GLN A 76 -12.49 5.45 10.85
C GLN A 76 -13.89 5.13 11.40
N SER A 77 -14.81 4.64 10.57
CA SER A 77 -16.22 4.44 10.93
C SER A 77 -16.63 3.01 11.29
N GLU A 78 -15.75 2.01 11.19
CA GLU A 78 -16.12 0.62 11.51
C GLU A 78 -15.06 -0.03 12.41
N VAL A 79 -15.09 0.36 13.68
CA VAL A 79 -14.73 -0.55 14.77
C VAL A 79 -16.02 -0.85 15.51
N ASN A 80 -16.93 -1.58 14.85
CA ASN A 80 -17.96 -2.33 15.56
C ASN A 80 -17.33 -3.70 15.85
N GLU A 81 -17.06 -3.98 17.12
CA GLU A 81 -16.40 -5.20 17.60
C GLU A 81 -17.25 -6.48 17.44
N ASP A 82 -18.36 -6.45 16.70
CA ASP A 82 -19.41 -7.48 16.78
C ASP A 82 -19.59 -8.39 15.56
N GLU A 83 -18.70 -8.38 14.55
CA GLU A 83 -18.92 -9.18 13.33
C GLU A 83 -17.81 -10.18 12.94
N TYR A 84 -17.02 -10.65 13.92
CA TYR A 84 -16.33 -11.94 13.80
C TYR A 84 -16.63 -12.80 15.02
N GLY A 85 -17.81 -13.42 14.99
CA GLY A 85 -18.24 -14.41 15.98
C GLY A 85 -17.22 -15.53 16.12
N VAL A 86 -16.46 -15.51 17.21
CA VAL A 86 -15.76 -16.66 17.74
C VAL A 86 -16.65 -17.23 18.86
N LYS A 87 -17.31 -18.36 18.57
CA LYS A 87 -17.67 -19.32 19.61
C LYS A 87 -16.47 -20.21 19.88
#